data_AF-A0A820R1Z6-F1
#
_entry.id   AF-A0A820R1Z6-F1
#
_cell.length_a   1.000
_cell.length_b   1.000
_cell.length_c   1.000
_cell.angle_alpha   90.00
_cell.angle_beta   90.00
_cell.angle_gamma   90.00
#
_symmetry.space_group_name_H-M   'P 1'
#
loop_
_entity.id
_entity.type
_entity.pdbx_description
1 polymer ?
#
loop_
_entity_poly.entity_id
_entity_poly.type
_entity_poly.pdbx_seq_one_letter_code
_entity_poly.pdbx_strand_id
1 'polypeptide(L)'
;KWTENNFVWSPKGTYLASFHEQGIAFWGGKEFRQVQRFAHRGVNYIDFSPCERYLVTISPRPNNPEAFIVWDVITGTKKRSFPLDQHFSQGPSYF
;
A
#
# COMPACT_ATOMS: atom_id res chain seq x y z
N LYS A 1 7.75 -3.19 -22.29
CA LYS A 1 7.98 -2.74 -20.89
C LYS A 1 7.57 -3.89 -19.98
N TRP A 2 8.47 -4.42 -19.15
CA TRP A 2 8.16 -5.53 -18.24
C TRP A 2 7.40 -4.99 -17.02
N THR A 3 6.12 -5.38 -16.99
CA THR A 3 5.09 -5.40 -15.93
C THR A 3 4.68 -4.12 -15.17
N GLU A 4 3.44 -3.70 -15.46
CA GLU A 4 2.48 -3.14 -14.51
C GLU A 4 2.00 -4.28 -13.59
N ASN A 5 2.75 -4.61 -12.53
CA ASN A 5 2.41 -5.78 -11.72
C ASN A 5 1.22 -5.52 -10.79
N ASN A 6 0.12 -6.24 -11.01
CA ASN A 6 -1.02 -6.35 -10.08
C ASN A 6 -0.67 -7.07 -8.75
N PHE A 7 0.61 -7.41 -8.55
CA PHE A 7 1.10 -8.16 -7.40
C PHE A 7 2.51 -7.72 -6.98
N VAL A 8 2.81 -7.75 -5.68
CA VAL A 8 4.12 -7.34 -5.14
C VAL A 8 4.51 -8.26 -3.99
N TRP A 9 5.77 -8.69 -3.93
CA TRP A 9 6.31 -9.42 -2.78
C TRP A 9 6.69 -8.47 -1.66
N SER A 10 6.44 -8.89 -0.41
CA SER A 10 7.01 -8.21 0.75
C SER A 10 8.53 -8.44 0.84
N PRO A 11 9.31 -7.57 1.51
CA PRO A 11 10.77 -7.59 1.49
C PRO A 11 11.42 -8.87 1.99
N LYS A 12 10.75 -9.63 2.89
CA LYS A 12 11.26 -10.92 3.38
C LYS A 12 10.62 -12.10 2.67
N GLY A 13 9.75 -11.86 1.68
CA GLY A 13 9.01 -12.89 0.97
C GLY A 13 7.91 -13.56 1.79
N THR A 14 7.56 -13.02 2.96
CA THR A 14 6.52 -13.58 3.84
C THR A 14 5.12 -13.45 3.22
N TYR A 15 4.89 -12.38 2.46
CA TYR A 15 3.60 -12.05 1.87
C TYR A 15 3.73 -11.77 0.37
N LEU A 16 2.73 -12.23 -0.38
CA LEU A 16 2.41 -11.72 -1.71
C LEU A 16 1.21 -10.77 -1.57
N ALA A 17 1.33 -9.54 -2.04
CA ALA A 17 0.25 -8.58 -2.11
C ALA A 17 -0.41 -8.61 -3.50
N SER A 18 -1.73 -8.42 -3.54
CA SER A 18 -2.52 -8.31 -4.77
C SER A 18 -3.40 -7.06 -4.72
N PHE A 19 -3.55 -6.39 -5.86
CA PHE A 19 -4.31 -5.15 -5.98
C PHE A 19 -5.75 -5.44 -6.44
N HIS A 20 -6.71 -4.79 -5.79
CA HIS A 20 -8.15 -4.89 -6.06
C HIS A 20 -8.79 -3.50 -5.99
N GLU A 21 -9.97 -3.34 -6.59
CA GLU A 21 -10.66 -2.04 -6.56
C GLU A 21 -10.92 -1.57 -5.12
N GLN A 22 -11.25 -2.50 -4.22
CA GLN A 22 -11.53 -2.23 -2.81
C GLN A 22 -10.26 -2.03 -1.95
N GLY A 23 -9.08 -2.38 -2.47
CA GLY A 23 -7.81 -2.25 -1.75
C GLY A 23 -6.85 -3.40 -2.01
N ILE A 24 -6.14 -3.85 -0.98
CA ILE A 24 -5.06 -4.84 -1.10
C ILE A 24 -5.41 -6.10 -0.34
N ALA A 25 -5.08 -7.26 -0.89
CA ALA A 25 -5.14 -8.54 -0.18
C ALA A 25 -3.75 -9.17 -0.12
N PHE A 26 -3.38 -9.67 1.06
CA PHE A 26 -2.13 -10.40 1.30
C PHE A 26 -2.39 -11.89 1.34
N TRP A 27 -1.44 -12.61 0.75
CA TRP A 27 -1.36 -14.06 0.71
C TRP A 27 -0.07 -14.50 1.40
N GLY A 28 -0.12 -15.53 2.24
CA GLY A 28 1.06 -15.98 2.97
C GLY A 28 0.89 -17.34 3.63
N GLY A 29 1.93 -17.77 4.34
CA GLY A 29 2.02 -19.10 4.93
C GLY A 29 2.33 -20.19 3.90
N LYS A 30 2.45 -21.44 4.38
CA LYS A 30 2.89 -22.59 3.56
C LYS A 30 2.04 -22.85 2.31
N GLU A 31 0.75 -22.52 2.39
CA GLU A 31 -0.21 -22.74 1.31
C GLU A 31 -0.61 -21.43 0.60
N PHE A 32 0.01 -20.29 0.93
CA PHE A 32 -0.33 -18.98 0.37
C PHE A 32 -1.83 -18.66 0.39
N ARG A 33 -2.48 -18.93 1.53
CA ARG A 33 -3.88 -18.53 1.74
C ARG A 33 -3.94 -17.02 1.98
N GLN A 34 -5.10 -16.41 1.74
CA GLN A 34 -5.32 -15.01 2.07
C GLN A 34 -5.25 -14.83 3.59
N VAL A 35 -4.35 -13.97 4.07
CA VAL A 35 -4.08 -13.77 5.50
C VAL A 35 -4.46 -12.38 6.00
N GLN A 36 -4.53 -11.37 5.13
CA GLN A 36 -4.90 -10.01 5.52
C GLN A 36 -5.52 -9.23 4.36
N ARG A 37 -6.35 -8.23 4.67
CA ARG A 37 -6.92 -7.28 3.71
C ARG A 37 -6.79 -5.85 4.23
N PHE A 38 -6.48 -4.92 3.33
CA PHE A 38 -6.35 -3.50 3.63
C PHE A 38 -7.30 -2.72 2.73
N ALA A 39 -8.37 -2.18 3.32
CA ALA A 39 -9.40 -1.45 2.58
C ALA A 39 -8.92 -0.03 2.24
N HIS A 40 -8.57 0.19 0.98
CA HIS A 40 -8.20 1.51 0.48
C HIS A 40 -8.53 1.56 -1.02
N ARG A 41 -9.60 2.29 -1.37
CA ARG A 41 -10.16 2.24 -2.70
C ARG A 41 -9.23 2.90 -3.72
N GLY A 42 -8.97 2.21 -4.84
CA GLY A 42 -8.14 2.72 -5.93
C GLY A 42 -6.67 2.87 -5.60
N VAL A 43 -6.17 2.01 -4.70
CA VAL A 43 -4.74 1.89 -4.49
C VAL A 43 -4.07 1.51 -5.80
N ASN A 44 -2.99 2.21 -6.12
CA ASN A 44 -2.14 1.91 -7.27
C ASN A 44 -0.67 1.70 -6.88
N TYR A 45 -0.30 2.09 -5.65
CA TYR A 45 1.02 1.81 -5.12
C TYR A 45 0.94 1.33 -3.67
N ILE A 46 1.85 0.43 -3.33
CA ILE A 46 2.11 0.02 -1.96
C ILE A 46 3.62 0.03 -1.71
N ASP A 47 4.00 0.19 -0.45
CA ASP A 47 5.37 -0.04 -0.02
C ASP A 47 5.41 -0.70 1.36
N PHE A 48 6.34 -1.62 1.52
CA PHE A 48 6.52 -2.37 2.76
C PHE A 48 7.69 -1.81 3.53
N SER A 49 7.53 -1.65 4.84
CA SER A 49 8.70 -1.48 5.71
C SER A 49 9.63 -2.70 5.59
N PRO A 50 10.97 -2.53 5.67
CA PRO A 50 11.93 -3.63 5.52
C PRO A 50 11.70 -4.82 6.46
N CYS A 51 11.14 -4.54 7.64
CA CYS A 51 10.84 -5.55 8.65
C CYS A 51 9.43 -6.16 8.55
N GLU A 52 8.63 -5.77 7.55
CA GLU A 52 7.23 -6.19 7.35
C GLU A 52 6.31 -5.85 8.53
N ARG A 53 6.65 -4.81 9.30
CA ARG A 53 5.79 -4.35 10.40
C ARG A 53 4.72 -3.37 9.93
N TYR A 54 5.07 -2.53 8.96
CA TYR A 54 4.20 -1.54 8.37
C TYR A 54 4.08 -1.71 6.86
N LEU A 55 2.91 -1.34 6.35
CA LEU A 55 2.58 -1.19 4.95
C LEU A 55 2.11 0.25 4.73
N VAL A 56 2.53 0.87 3.64
CA VAL A 56 1.90 2.07 3.10
C VAL A 56 1.08 1.67 1.88
N THR A 57 -0.15 2.18 1.78
CA THR A 57 -0.94 2.11 0.54
C THR A 57 -1.26 3.52 0.05
N ILE A 58 -1.19 3.72 -1.26
CA ILE A 58 -1.31 5.03 -1.90
C ILE A 58 -2.42 4.98 -2.95
N SER A 59 -3.34 5.95 -2.88
CA SER A 59 -4.42 6.18 -3.84
C SER A 59 -4.43 7.67 -4.21
N PRO A 60 -3.87 8.06 -5.37
CA PRO A 60 -3.74 9.46 -5.78
C PRO A 60 -5.05 10.04 -6.31
N ARG A 61 -6.20 9.58 -5.82
CA ARG A 61 -7.50 10.14 -6.19
C ARG A 61 -7.58 11.59 -5.69
N PRO A 62 -7.99 12.54 -6.53
CA PRO A 62 -8.19 13.93 -6.11
C PRO A 62 -9.16 14.00 -4.93
N ASN A 63 -8.90 14.92 -4.00
CA ASN A 63 -9.74 15.16 -2.82
C ASN A 63 -9.95 13.94 -1.90
N ASN A 64 -9.09 12.92 -2.00
CA ASN A 64 -9.05 11.84 -1.01
C ASN A 64 -8.32 12.33 0.25
N PRO A 65 -9.01 12.48 1.40
CA PRO A 65 -8.37 12.88 2.65
C PRO A 65 -7.37 11.83 3.16
N GLU A 66 -7.41 10.61 2.60
CA GLU A 66 -6.60 9.47 3.01
C GLU A 66 -5.79 8.91 1.84
N ALA A 67 -5.22 9.78 1.01
CA ALA A 67 -4.43 9.38 -0.15
C ALA A 67 -3.25 8.46 0.20
N PHE A 68 -2.68 8.61 1.40
CA PHE A 68 -1.70 7.70 1.98
C PHE A 68 -2.27 7.09 3.24
N ILE A 69 -2.15 5.78 3.41
CA ILE A 69 -2.54 5.11 4.66
C ILE A 69 -1.40 4.20 5.12
N VAL A 70 -1.02 4.34 6.38
CA VAL A 70 -0.05 3.49 7.08
C VAL A 70 -0.81 2.44 7.87
N TRP A 71 -0.48 1.18 7.65
CA TRP A 71 -1.11 0.01 8.29
C TRP A 71 -0.09 -0.75 9.14
N ASP A 72 -0.57 -1.35 10.22
CA ASP A 72 0.10 -2.48 10.85
C ASP A 72 -0.15 -3.73 10.00
N VAL A 73 0.92 -4.38 9.54
CA VAL A 73 0.80 -5.54 8.63
C VAL A 73 0.17 -6.74 9.33
N ILE A 74 0.52 -6.97 10.60
CA ILE A 74 0.09 -8.16 11.34
C ILE A 74 -1.37 -8.00 11.75
N THR A 75 -1.71 -6.86 12.37
CA THR A 75 -3.08 -6.66 12.87
C THR A 75 -4.04 -6.17 11.80
N GLY A 76 -3.55 -5.70 10.65
CA GLY A 76 -4.36 -5.07 9.60
C GLY A 76 -4.88 -3.68 9.99
N THR A 77 -4.48 -3.18 11.16
CA THR A 77 -5.05 -1.95 11.71
C THR A 77 -4.43 -0.73 11.05
N LYS A 78 -5.28 0.18 10.58
CA LYS A 78 -4.86 1.51 10.14
C LYS A 78 -4.23 2.27 11.31
N LYS A 79 -2.98 2.72 11.14
CA LYS A 79 -2.25 3.52 12.13
C LYS A 79 -2.39 5.01 11.88
N ARG A 80 -2.25 5.45 10.62
CA ARG A 80 -2.27 6.87 10.22
C ARG A 80 -2.76 7.00 8.78
N SER A 81 -3.27 8.16 8.43
CA SER A 81 -3.55 8.55 7.04
C SER A 81 -3.13 10.00 6.80
N PHE A 82 -2.85 10.30 5.54
CA PHE A 82 -2.45 11.63 5.08
C PHE A 82 -3.17 11.94 3.76
N PRO A 83 -3.60 13.20 3.54
CA PRO A 83 -4.12 13.62 2.25
C PRO A 83 -3.00 13.70 1.21
N LEU A 84 -3.36 13.75 -0.07
CA LEU A 84 -2.42 14.14 -1.12
C LEU A 84 -2.22 15.65 -0.97
N ASP A 85 -1.12 16.05 -0.35
CA ASP A 85 -0.84 17.48 -0.17
C ASP A 85 -0.64 18.12 -1.55
N GLN A 86 -1.44 19.13 -1.88
CA GLN A 86 -1.32 19.84 -3.16
C GLN A 86 0.02 20.56 -3.28
N HIS A 87 0.74 20.78 -2.16
CA HIS A 87 2.10 21.31 -2.19
C HIS A 87 3.14 20.33 -2.76
N PHE A 88 2.88 19.01 -2.85
CA PHE A 88 3.77 18.11 -3.58
C PHE A 88 3.66 18.26 -5.11
N SER A 89 2.62 18.92 -5.62
CA SER A 89 2.54 19.28 -7.05
C SER A 89 3.37 20.53 -7.40
N GLN A 90 3.81 21.26 -6.37
CA GLN A 90 4.78 22.35 -6.42
C GLN A 90 6.01 21.86 -5.65
N GLY A 91 6.70 20.85 -6.18
CA GLY A 91 7.93 20.35 -5.53
C GLY A 91 8.85 21.53 -5.16
N PRO A 92 9.60 21.46 -4.06
CA PRO A 92 10.54 22.53 -3.74
C PRO A 92 11.46 22.72 -4.95
N SER A 93 11.55 23.94 -5.46
CA SER A 93 12.50 24.33 -6.50
C SER A 93 13.91 24.20 -5.93
N TYR A 94 14.41 22.97 -5.91
CA TYR A 94 15.81 22.62 -5.81
C TYR A 94 16.25 22.04 -7.15
N PHE A 95 16.16 22.89 -8.18
CA PHE A 95 17.15 23.11 -9.24
C PHE A 95 16.90 24.52 -9.79
#